data_AF-I3EHB9-F1
#
_entry.id   AF-I3EHB9-F1
#
_cell.length_a   1.000
_cell.length_b   1.000
_cell.length_c   1.000
_cell.angle_alpha   90.00
_cell.angle_beta   90.00
_cell.angle_gamma   90.00
#
_symmetry.space_group_name_H-M   'P 1'
#
loop_
_entity.id
_entity.type
_entity.pdbx_description
1 polymer ?
#
loop_
_entity_poly.entity_id
_entity_poly.type
_entity_poly.pdbx_seq_one_letter_code
_entity_poly.pdbx_strand_id
1 'polypeptide(L)'
;MDDSTFNKINEGLDSFIPLIPDVVLDHCFTKAGLATDDPKIKKLVSLIAQKLITDVATCAYQYHKIAKRASLKEKKTPKREKAHSHSVRCGECPERVRY
;
A
#
# COMPACT_ATOMS: atom_id res chain seq x y z
N MET A 1 2.97 -8.24 -22.79
CA MET A 1 3.69 -9.06 -21.81
C MET A 1 4.42 -10.12 -22.62
N ASP A 2 5.74 -10.02 -22.70
CA ASP A 2 6.60 -10.99 -23.36
C ASP A 2 6.77 -12.24 -22.50
N ASP A 3 6.80 -13.41 -23.13
CA ASP A 3 6.96 -14.71 -22.46
C ASP A 3 8.27 -14.81 -21.65
N SER A 4 9.30 -14.05 -22.06
CA SER A 4 10.57 -13.96 -21.33
C SER A 4 10.38 -13.42 -19.91
N THR A 5 9.46 -12.47 -19.71
CA THR A 5 9.19 -11.89 -18.39
C THR A 5 8.43 -12.87 -17.49
N PHE A 6 7.50 -13.64 -18.04
CA PHE A 6 6.78 -14.66 -17.27
C PHE A 6 7.71 -15.78 -16.79
N ASN A 7 8.64 -16.21 -17.64
CA ASN A 7 9.63 -17.24 -17.26
C ASN A 7 10.52 -16.79 -16.11
N LYS A 8 10.94 -15.52 -16.08
CA LYS A 8 11.71 -14.95 -14.95
C LYS A 8 10.93 -15.00 -13.62
N ILE A 9 9.62 -14.78 -13.67
CA ILE A 9 8.76 -14.87 -12.47
C ILE A 9 8.69 -16.32 -11.99
N ASN A 10 8.52 -17.27 -12.92
CA ASN A 10 8.49 -18.70 -12.58
C ASN A 10 9.83 -19.20 -12.01
N GLU A 11 10.95 -18.78 -12.57
CA GLU A 11 12.29 -19.07 -12.03
C GLU A 11 12.46 -18.48 -10.62
N GLY A 12 11.99 -17.25 -10.41
CA GLY A 12 12.03 -16.59 -9.10
C GLY A 12 11.18 -17.31 -8.04
N LEU A 13 10.01 -17.85 -8.42
CA LEU A 13 9.08 -18.53 -7.52
C LEU A 13 9.64 -19.79 -6.88
N ASP A 14 10.54 -20.51 -7.56
CA ASP A 14 11.12 -21.73 -7.01
C ASP A 14 12.01 -21.42 -5.79
N SER A 15 12.73 -20.28 -5.81
CA SER A 15 13.56 -19.79 -4.71
C SER A 15 12.84 -18.95 -3.65
N PHE A 16 11.58 -18.57 -3.92
CA PHE A 16 10.81 -17.71 -3.03
C PHE A 16 10.32 -18.46 -1.78
N ILE A 17 10.61 -17.88 -0.62
CA ILE A 17 10.12 -18.32 0.68
C ILE A 17 8.97 -17.37 1.08
N PRO A 18 7.71 -17.84 1.11
CA PRO A 18 6.59 -16.97 1.39
C PRO A 18 6.59 -16.47 2.84
N LEU A 19 6.41 -15.15 3.03
CA LEU A 19 6.18 -14.55 4.34
C LEU A 19 4.84 -15.00 4.96
N ILE A 20 3.85 -15.28 4.12
CA ILE A 20 2.53 -15.75 4.55
C ILE A 20 2.61 -17.29 4.72
N PRO A 21 2.31 -17.84 5.90
CA PRO A 21 2.34 -19.28 6.13
C PRO A 21 1.29 -20.05 5.30
N ASP A 22 1.62 -21.26 4.89
CA ASP A 22 0.76 -22.10 4.04
C ASP A 22 -0.60 -22.42 4.70
N VAL A 23 -0.63 -22.61 6.02
CA VAL A 23 -1.88 -22.88 6.77
C VAL A 23 -2.91 -21.74 6.60
N VAL A 24 -2.42 -20.49 6.58
CA VAL A 24 -3.30 -19.32 6.38
C VAL A 24 -3.81 -19.29 4.94
N LEU A 25 -2.94 -19.63 3.99
CA LEU A 25 -3.31 -19.70 2.59
C LEU A 25 -4.35 -20.78 2.33
N ASP A 26 -4.20 -21.96 2.93
CA ASP A 26 -5.12 -23.09 2.79
C ASP A 26 -6.51 -22.76 3.38
N HIS A 27 -6.54 -22.05 4.51
CA HIS A 27 -7.80 -21.55 5.06
C HIS A 27 -8.46 -20.53 4.11
N CYS A 28 -7.68 -19.61 3.54
CA CYS A 28 -8.18 -18.64 2.56
C CYS A 28 -8.70 -19.32 1.29
N PHE A 29 -8.02 -20.35 0.78
CA PHE A 29 -8.45 -21.10 -0.39
C PHE A 29 -9.73 -21.89 -0.12
N THR A 30 -9.81 -22.58 1.02
CA THR A 30 -11.02 -23.30 1.44
C THR A 30 -12.22 -22.34 1.51
N LYS A 31 -12.03 -21.13 2.08
CA LYS A 31 -13.07 -20.10 2.11
C LYS A 31 -13.48 -19.58 0.73
N ALA A 32 -12.54 -19.53 -0.21
CA ALA A 32 -12.80 -19.14 -1.59
C ALA A 32 -13.41 -20.27 -2.45
N GLY A 33 -13.54 -21.48 -1.90
CA GLY A 33 -13.96 -22.67 -2.64
C GLY A 33 -12.90 -23.20 -3.62
N LEU A 34 -11.64 -22.80 -3.45
CA LEU A 34 -10.51 -23.25 -4.25
C LEU A 34 -9.80 -24.38 -3.51
N ALA A 35 -9.57 -25.50 -4.19
CA ALA A 35 -8.65 -26.55 -3.74
C ALA A 35 -7.51 -26.63 -4.75
N THR A 36 -6.28 -26.43 -4.30
CA THR A 36 -5.09 -26.50 -5.16
C THR A 36 -3.95 -27.12 -4.39
N ASP A 37 -3.44 -28.23 -4.91
CA ASP A 37 -2.33 -28.97 -4.31
C ASP A 37 -0.97 -28.48 -4.79
N ASP A 38 -0.92 -27.71 -5.88
CA ASP A 38 0.33 -27.20 -6.44
C ASP A 38 0.98 -26.12 -5.55
N PRO A 39 2.18 -26.37 -4.99
CA PRO A 39 2.84 -25.42 -4.10
C PRO A 39 3.25 -24.13 -4.85
N LYS A 40 3.42 -24.19 -6.17
CA LYS A 40 3.73 -23.03 -7.01
C LYS A 40 2.60 -22.00 -7.01
N ILE A 41 1.35 -22.47 -7.06
CA ILE A 41 0.17 -21.59 -7.03
C ILE A 41 0.06 -20.93 -5.66
N LYS A 42 0.29 -21.69 -4.58
CA LYS A 42 0.33 -21.13 -3.21
C LYS A 42 1.39 -20.04 -3.08
N LYS A 43 2.61 -20.30 -3.54
CA LYS A 43 3.70 -19.30 -3.54
C LYS A 43 3.38 -18.06 -4.36
N LEU A 44 2.79 -18.22 -5.54
CA LEU A 44 2.40 -17.12 -6.42
C LEU A 44 1.35 -16.22 -5.76
N VAL A 45 0.29 -16.80 -5.19
CA VAL A 45 -0.74 -16.04 -4.48
C VAL A 45 -0.14 -15.29 -3.29
N SER A 46 0.73 -15.93 -2.52
CA SER A 46 1.46 -15.30 -1.42
C SER A 46 2.31 -14.10 -1.89
N LEU A 47 3.00 -14.23 -3.01
CA LEU A 47 3.79 -13.15 -3.61
C LEU A 47 2.92 -11.97 -4.03
N ILE A 48 1.80 -12.23 -4.72
CA ILE A 48 0.87 -11.19 -5.16
C ILE A 48 0.26 -10.46 -3.97
N ALA A 49 -0.18 -11.20 -2.95
CA ALA A 49 -0.73 -10.61 -1.73
C ALA A 49 0.27 -9.67 -1.05
N GLN A 50 1.53 -10.10 -0.93
CA GLN A 50 2.60 -9.28 -0.35
C GLN A 50 2.89 -8.03 -1.20
N LYS A 51 2.94 -8.17 -2.52
CA LYS A 51 3.13 -7.04 -3.43
C LYS A 51 1.98 -6.05 -3.31
N LEU A 52 0.73 -6.52 -3.26
CA LEU A 52 -0.45 -5.69 -3.10
C LEU A 52 -0.40 -4.87 -1.81
N ILE A 53 -0.12 -5.51 -0.67
CA ILE A 53 -0.02 -4.82 0.63
C ILE A 53 1.09 -3.76 0.59
N THR A 54 2.25 -4.11 0.02
CA THR A 54 3.39 -3.19 -0.12
C THR A 54 3.05 -2.00 -0.98
N ASP A 55 2.30 -2.20 -2.06
CA ASP A 55 1.90 -1.13 -2.97
C ASP A 55 0.91 -0.18 -2.31
N VAL A 56 -0.10 -0.71 -1.62
CA VAL A 56 -1.05 0.11 -0.84
C VAL A 56 -0.32 0.92 0.23
N ALA A 57 0.57 0.28 1.00
CA ALA A 57 1.35 0.95 2.03
C ALA A 57 2.26 2.04 1.45
N THR A 58 2.89 1.76 0.31
CA THR A 58 3.75 2.72 -0.39
C THR A 58 2.95 3.91 -0.91
N CYS A 59 1.79 3.66 -1.54
CA CYS A 59 0.89 4.71 -2.00
C CYS A 59 0.44 5.62 -0.84
N ALA A 60 0.01 5.02 0.28
CA ALA A 60 -0.36 5.76 1.48
C ALA A 60 0.81 6.56 2.05
N TYR A 61 2.01 5.98 2.10
CA TYR A 61 3.21 6.66 2.60
C TYR A 61 3.60 7.86 1.74
N GLN A 62 3.59 7.74 0.41
CA GLN A 62 3.91 8.85 -0.47
C GLN A 62 2.87 9.97 -0.36
N TYR A 63 1.58 9.64 -0.27
CA TYR A 63 0.52 10.63 -0.05
C TYR A 63 0.78 11.45 1.23
N HIS A 64 1.02 10.78 2.36
CA HIS A 64 1.33 11.45 3.63
C HIS A 64 2.61 12.28 3.58
N LYS A 65 3.66 11.78 2.91
CA LYS A 65 4.93 12.49 2.75
C LYS A 65 4.76 13.79 1.96
N ILE A 66 3.98 13.77 0.88
CA ILE A 66 3.70 14.95 0.05
C ILE A 66 2.81 15.94 0.83
N ALA A 67 1.74 15.45 1.47
CA ALA A 67 0.85 16.29 2.29
C ALA A 67 1.61 16.99 3.43
N LYS A 68 2.47 16.27 4.17
CA LYS A 68 3.28 16.84 5.25
C LYS A 68 4.26 17.91 4.74
N ARG A 69 4.86 17.72 3.57
CA ARG A 69 5.76 18.71 2.95
C ARG A 69 5.03 19.98 2.54
N ALA A 70 3.79 19.85 2.03
CA ALA A 70 2.95 21.00 1.71
C ALA A 70 2.62 21.83 2.96
N SER A 71 2.20 21.19 4.06
CA SER A 71 1.84 21.89 5.31
C SER A 71 3.03 22.58 6.01
N LEU A 72 4.27 22.18 5.73
CA LEU A 72 5.46 22.84 6.28
C LEU A 72 5.81 24.13 5.51
N LYS A 73 5.42 24.23 4.24
CA LYS A 73 5.71 25.41 3.40
C LYS A 73 4.82 26.60 3.77
N GLU A 74 3.66 26.36 4.36
CA GLU A 74 2.73 27.39 4.85
C GLU A 74 3.18 28.08 6.14
N LYS A 75 4.15 27.52 6.88
CA LYS A 75 4.62 28.08 8.18
C LYS A 75 5.73 29.14 8.04
N LYS A 76 6.10 29.54 6.83
CA LYS A 76 7.10 30.59 6.57
C LYS A 76 6.49 31.79 5.85
N THR A 77 5.53 32.48 6.47
CA THR A 77 5.23 33.89 6.18
C THR A 77 5.02 34.67 7.48
N PRO A 78 5.67 35.83 7.67
CA PRO A 78 5.55 36.63 8.87
C PRO A 78 4.23 37.43 8.90
N LYS A 79 3.69 37.58 10.10
CA LYS A 79 2.55 38.40 10.54
C LYS A 79 2.33 39.67 9.69
N ARG A 80 1.21 39.78 8.96
CA ARG A 80 0.58 41.07 8.61
C ARG A 80 -0.96 41.01 8.69
N GLU A 81 -1.48 42.12 9.16
CA GLU A 81 -2.80 42.37 9.73
C GLU A 81 -3.84 42.77 8.66
N LYS A 82 -5.08 42.23 8.82
CA LYS A 82 -6.41 42.64 8.31
C LYS A 82 -6.65 42.76 6.78
N ALA A 83 -7.57 41.93 6.25
CA ALA A 83 -8.91 42.33 5.79
C ALA A 83 -9.58 41.25 4.92
N HIS A 84 -10.91 41.28 4.97
CA HIS A 84 -11.95 40.43 4.38
C HIS A 84 -11.83 40.11 2.88
N SER A 85 -11.85 38.82 2.51
CA SER A 85 -12.57 38.25 1.34
C SER A 85 -12.31 36.74 1.24
N HIS A 86 -13.35 35.98 0.88
CA HIS A 86 -13.50 34.54 0.96
C HIS A 86 -12.27 33.70 0.54
N SER A 87 -11.72 32.98 1.52
CA SER A 87 -11.01 31.72 1.30
C SER A 87 -11.90 30.64 1.88
N VAL A 88 -12.46 29.78 1.02
CA VAL A 88 -13.04 28.50 1.41
C VAL A 88 -11.90 27.67 1.98
N ARG A 89 -11.65 27.90 3.26
CA ARG A 89 -10.85 27.05 4.11
C ARG A 89 -11.73 25.82 4.29
N CYS A 90 -11.46 24.75 3.54
CA CYS A 90 -12.11 23.48 3.78
C CYS A 90 -11.76 23.09 5.22
N GLY A 91 -12.73 23.31 6.10
CA GLY A 91 -12.69 22.91 7.49
C GLY A 91 -12.74 21.39 7.57
N GLU A 92 -12.15 20.89 8.66
CA GLU A 92 -12.34 19.54 9.19
C GLU A 92 -11.52 18.43 8.51
N CYS A 93 -10.22 18.41 8.82
CA CYS A 93 -9.57 17.14 9.14
C CYS A 93 -9.87 16.83 10.62
N PRO A 94 -10.68 15.81 10.95
CA PRO A 94 -10.96 15.46 12.33
C PRO A 94 -9.69 14.99 13.04
N GLU A 95 -9.53 15.52 14.24
CA GLU A 95 -8.61 15.16 15.33
C GLU A 95 -7.37 14.32 15.01
N ARG A 96 -6.25 15.02 14.91
CA ARG A 96 -4.95 14.47 15.30
C ARG A 96 -4.87 14.40 16.83
N VAL A 97 -5.48 13.37 17.44
CA VAL A 97 -5.13 12.96 18.81
C VAL A 97 -3.67 12.53 18.76
N ARG A 98 -2.81 13.36 19.35
CA ARG A 98 -1.43 12.99 19.66
C ARG A 98 -1.50 12.13 20.92
N TYR A 99 -1.13 10.86 20.80
CA TYR A 99 -0.53 10.15 21.92
C TYR A 99 0.95 10.56 22.01
#